data_AF-A0A4D4MQ99-F1
#
_entry.id   AF-A0A4D4MQ99-F1
#
_cell.length_a   1.000
_cell.length_b   1.000
_cell.length_c   1.000
_cell.angle_alpha   90.00
_cell.angle_beta   90.00
_cell.angle_gamma   90.00
#
_symmetry.space_group_name_H-M   'P 1'
#
loop_
_entity.id
_entity.type
_entity.pdbx_description
1 polymer ?
#
loop_
_entity_poly.entity_id
_entity_poly.type
_entity_poly.pdbx_seq_one_letter_code
_entity_poly.pdbx_strand_id
1 'polypeptide(L)' 'MALALSQYAEHAATDLKFIAARAGKSLQGAVDATTAYLNGDQEMAAEAQRKALSAPDLDPMKPGVQTS' A
#
# COMPACT_ATOMS: atom_id res chain seq x y z
N MET A 1 -6.89 -29.37 16.46
CA MET A 1 -5.80 -28.40 16.72
C MET A 1 -5.02 -28.05 15.46
N ALA A 2 -4.61 -29.01 14.62
CA ALA A 2 -3.91 -28.71 13.36
C ALA A 2 -4.67 -27.74 12.41
N LEU A 3 -5.98 -27.89 12.26
CA LEU A 3 -6.82 -27.01 11.41
C LEU A 3 -6.90 -25.57 11.92
N ALA A 4 -7.06 -25.36 13.23
CA ALA A 4 -7.13 -24.01 13.79
C ALA A 4 -5.78 -23.28 13.68
N LEU A 5 -4.67 -24.01 13.84
CA LEU A 5 -3.33 -23.46 13.66
C LEU A 5 -3.06 -23.10 12.19
N SER A 6 -3.47 -23.94 11.23
CA SER A 6 -3.30 -23.64 9.81
C SER A 6 -4.12 -22.43 9.38
N GLN A 7 -5.38 -22.33 9.82
CA GLN A 7 -6.22 -21.16 9.57
C GLN A 7 -5.60 -19.88 10.16
N TYR A 8 -5.13 -19.93 11.40
CA TYR A 8 -4.43 -18.79 12.01
C TYR A 8 -3.20 -18.38 11.20
N ALA A 9 -2.37 -19.34 10.77
CA ALA A 9 -1.18 -19.07 9.98
C ALA A 9 -1.51 -18.43 8.63
N GLU A 10 -2.55 -18.89 7.94
CA GLU A 10 -3.04 -18.33 6.68
C GLU A 10 -3.55 -16.88 6.85
N HIS A 11 -4.33 -16.62 7.90
CA HIS A 11 -4.79 -15.27 8.24
C HIS A 11 -3.62 -14.35 8.58
N ALA A 12 -2.71 -14.78 9.47
CA ALA A 12 -1.54 -13.98 9.85
C ALA A 12 -0.65 -13.67 8.63
N ALA A 13 -0.46 -14.61 7.71
CA ALA A 13 0.28 -14.37 6.47
C ALA A 13 -0.39 -13.32 5.58
N THR A 14 -1.72 -13.30 5.53
CA THR A 14 -2.50 -12.32 4.75
C THR A 14 -2.40 -10.92 5.37
N ASP A 15 -2.52 -10.82 6.70
CA ASP A 15 -2.38 -9.56 7.43
C ASP A 15 -0.99 -8.96 7.28
N LEU A 16 0.07 -9.79 7.37
CA LEU A 16 1.45 -9.34 7.16
C LEU A 16 1.67 -8.77 5.76
N LYS A 17 1.12 -9.41 4.72
CA LYS A 17 1.18 -8.90 3.34
C LYS A 17 0.46 -7.55 3.22
N PHE A 18 -0.72 -7.43 3.84
CA PHE A 18 -1.47 -6.18 3.83
C PHE A 18 -0.70 -5.03 4.49
N ILE A 19 -0.14 -5.27 5.67
CA ILE A 19 0.63 -4.29 6.43
C ILE A 19 1.86 -3.84 5.64
N ALA A 20 2.61 -4.79 5.06
CA ALA A 20 3.78 -4.48 4.25
C ALA A 20 3.40 -3.63 3.01
N ALA A 21 2.34 -4.01 2.30
CA ALA A 21 1.86 -3.25 1.14
C ALA A 21 1.39 -1.83 1.54
N ARG A 22 0.70 -1.70 2.68
CA ARG A 22 0.25 -0.39 3.19
C ARG A 22 1.42 0.50 3.60
N ALA A 23 2.44 -0.07 4.24
CA ALA A 23 3.66 0.64 4.60
C ALA A 23 4.40 1.15 3.35
N GLY A 24 4.60 0.29 2.35
CA GLY A 24 5.21 0.68 1.07
C GLY A 24 4.45 1.82 0.38
N LYS A 25 3.12 1.71 0.30
CA LYS A 25 2.27 2.75 -0.28
C LYS A 25 2.34 4.10 0.47
N SER A 26 2.44 4.05 1.80
CA SER A 26 2.56 5.25 2.63
C SER A 26 3.90 5.96 2.40
N LEU A 27 4.99 5.17 2.32
CA LEU A 27 6.33 5.68 2.01
C LEU A 27 6.38 6.29 0.61
N GLN A 28 5.85 5.59 -0.40
CA GLN A 28 5.81 6.09 -1.77
C GLN A 28 5.01 7.41 -1.86
N GLY A 29 3.84 7.47 -1.22
CA GLY A 29 3.04 8.69 -1.18
C GLY A 29 3.75 9.88 -0.54
N ALA A 30 4.54 9.65 0.52
CA ALA A 30 5.35 10.70 1.14
C ALA A 30 6.47 11.20 0.22
N VAL A 31 7.13 10.28 -0.50
CA VAL A 31 8.15 10.61 -1.50
C VAL A 31 7.53 11.42 -2.65
N ASP A 32 6.41 10.96 -3.22
CA ASP A 32 5.72 11.61 -4.32
C ASP A 32 5.24 13.01 -3.93
N ALA A 33 4.61 13.13 -2.75
CA ALA A 33 4.11 14.41 -2.26
C ALA A 33 5.24 15.41 -2.00
N THR A 34 6.36 14.96 -1.42
CA THR A 34 7.53 15.82 -1.17
C THR A 34 8.17 16.25 -2.48
N THR A 35 8.27 15.34 -3.46
CA THR A 35 8.79 15.65 -4.79
C THR A 35 7.93 16.69 -5.49
N ALA A 36 6.61 16.51 -5.51
CA ALA A 36 5.68 17.49 -6.09
C ALA A 36 5.77 18.84 -5.38
N TYR A 37 5.84 18.84 -4.04
CA TYR A 37 6.02 20.06 -3.25
C TYR A 37 7.32 20.80 -3.60
N LEU A 38 8.45 20.09 -3.71
CA LEU A 38 9.74 20.66 -4.10
C LEU A 38 9.72 21.26 -5.52
N ASN A 39 8.90 20.69 -6.41
CA ASN A 39 8.67 21.21 -7.75
C ASN A 39 7.67 22.39 -7.79
N GLY A 40 7.13 22.82 -6.65
CA GLY A 40 6.14 23.89 -6.55
C GLY A 40 4.71 23.47 -6.92
N ASP A 41 4.46 22.18 -7.11
CA ASP A 41 3.16 21.64 -7.50
C ASP A 41 2.38 21.12 -6.28
N GLN A 42 1.71 22.06 -5.60
CA GLN A 42 0.95 21.76 -4.38
C GLN A 42 -0.29 20.90 -4.65
N GLU A 43 -0.91 21.00 -5.84
CA GLU A 43 -2.08 20.19 -6.19
C GLU A 43 -1.68 18.72 -6.34
N MET A 44 -0.59 18.44 -7.07
CA MET A 44 -0.06 17.09 -7.17
C MET A 44 0.44 16.56 -5.82
N ALA A 45 1.01 17.41 -4.97
CA ALA A 45 1.41 16.99 -3.62
C ALA A 45 0.19 16.53 -2.79
N ALA A 46 -0.90 17.30 -2.81
CA ALA A 46 -2.14 16.94 -2.14
C ALA A 46 -2.81 15.69 -2.75
N GLU A 47 -2.72 15.52 -4.07
CA GLU A 47 -3.21 14.32 -4.73
C GLU A 47 -2.42 13.07 -4.35
N ALA A 48 -1.09 13.16 -4.32
CA ALA A 48 -0.22 12.08 -3.88
C ALA A 48 -0.55 11.64 -2.44
N GLN A 49 -0.77 12.59 -1.53
CA GLN A 49 -1.23 12.31 -0.17
C GLN A 49 -2.58 11.57 -0.17
N ARG A 50 -3.57 12.04 -0.95
CA ARG A 50 -4.88 11.38 -1.03
C ARG A 50 -4.77 9.95 -1.56
N LYS A 51 -3.96 9.73 -2.61
CA LYS A 51 -3.73 8.39 -3.20
C LYS A 51 -3.08 7.44 -2.19
N ALA A 52 -2.16 7.93 -1.37
CA ALA A 52 -1.45 7.14 -0.37
C ALA A 52 -2.36 6.58 0.73
N LEU A 53 -3.45 7.29 1.06
CA LEU A 53 -4.41 6.89 2.10
C LEU A 53 -5.29 5.70 1.70
N SER A 54 -5.48 5.47 0.41
CA SER A 54 -6.28 4.36 -0.11
C SER A 54 -5.67 3.01 0.30
N ALA A 55 -6.52 2.04 0.67
CA ALA A 55 -6.06 0.71 1.02
C ALA A 55 -5.24 0.07 -0.13
N PRO A 56 -4.23 -0.76 0.18
CA PRO A 56 -3.55 -1.55 -0.83
C PRO A 56 -4.51 -2.62 -1.36
N ASP A 57 -4.42 -2.87 -2.66
CA ASP A 57 -5.11 -3.98 -3.31
C ASP A 57 -4.13 -5.16 -3.35
N LEU A 58 -4.54 -6.30 -2.79
CA LEU A 58 -3.72 -7.51 -2.75
C LEU A 58 -4.11 -8.51 -3.85
N ASP A 59 -5.08 -8.19 -4.71
CA ASP A 59 -5.47 -9.03 -5.83
C ASP A 59 -4.39 -9.01 -6.92
N PRO A 60 -3.64 -10.11 -7.12
CA PRO A 60 -2.58 -10.17 -8.12
C PRO A 60 -3.09 -10.18 -9.56
N MET A 61 -4.40 -10.40 -9.78
CA MET A 61 -5.00 -10.49 -11.11
C MET A 61 -5.65 -9.19 -11.57
N LYS A 62 -5.64 -8.14 -10.74
CA LYS A 62 -6.26 -6.87 -11.10
C LYS A 62 -5.36 -6.10 -12.07
N PRO A 63 -5.88 -5.66 -13.24
CA PRO A 63 -5.12 -4.84 -14.18
C PRO A 63 -4.63 -3.55 -13.51
N GLY A 64 -3.31 -3.31 -13.52
CA GLY A 64 -2.66 -2.15 -12.91
C GLY A 64 -2.01 -2.38 -11.54
N VAL A 65 -2.06 -3.61 -10.98
CA VAL A 65 -1.34 -3.99 -9.75
C VAL A 65 0.02 -4.63 -10.10
N GLN A 66 0.86 -3.89 -10.82
CA GLN A 66 2.27 -4.18 -11.11
C GLN A 66 2.92 -2.79 -11.32
N THR A 67 3.92 -2.28 -10.62
CA THR A 67 5.06 -2.85 -9.90
C THR A 67 5.64 -1.78 -8.96
N SER A 68 6.18 -2.17 -7.81
CA SER A 68 7.38 -1.55 -7.24
C SER A 68 8.31 -2.67 -6.80
#